data_AF-A0A349BAP4-F1
#
_entry.id   AF-A0A349BAP4-F1
#
_cell.length_a   1.000
_cell.length_b   1.000
_cell.length_c   1.000
_cell.angle_alpha   90.00
_cell.angle_beta   90.00
_cell.angle_gamma   90.00
#
_symmetry.space_group_name_H-M   'P 1'
#
loop_
_entity.id
_entity.type
_entity.pdbx_description
1 polymer ?
#
loop_
_entity_poly.entity_id
_entity_poly.type
_entity_poly.pdbx_seq_one_letter_code
_entity_poly.pdbx_strand_id
1 'polypeptide(L)' 'MGEHTFTERAAALGPELRDRSEEIDSLRRLPPDLVDGLAEEGFFRFWVPEEYGGAEISLLEGLET' A
#
# COMPACT_ATOMS: atom_id res chain seq x y z
N MET A 1 16.36 1.15 4.29
CA MET A 1 15.04 1.67 3.94
C MET A 1 14.73 2.71 5.00
N GLY A 2 14.62 3.99 4.62
CA GLY A 2 14.47 5.08 5.60
C GLY A 2 13.22 4.87 6.45
N GLU A 3 13.32 5.25 7.72
CA GLU A 3 12.31 5.08 8.77
C GLU A 3 11.04 5.88 8.45
N HIS A 4 10.22 5.37 7.53
CA HIS A 4 8.82 5.75 7.37
C HIS A 4 7.97 4.51 7.62
N THR A 5 7.14 4.59 8.66
CA THR A 5 6.21 3.53 9.03
C THR A 5 5.26 3.27 7.86
N PHE A 6 4.84 2.02 7.64
CA PHE A 6 3.86 1.70 6.59
C PHE A 6 2.59 2.56 6.66
N THR A 7 2.20 2.95 7.86
CA THR A 7 1.09 3.88 8.14
C THR A 7 1.31 5.27 7.54
N GLU A 8 2.53 5.80 7.55
CA GLU A 8 2.84 7.12 6.96
C GLU A 8 2.68 7.09 5.44
N ARG A 9 3.19 6.03 4.80
CA ARG A 9 3.01 5.82 3.36
C ARG A 9 1.54 5.63 3.00
N ALA A 10 0.77 4.92 3.83
CA ALA A 10 -0.65 4.71 3.62
C ALA A 10 -1.43 6.05 3.73
N ALA A 11 -1.07 6.88 4.71
CA ALA A 11 -1.64 8.20 4.90
C ALA A 11 -1.36 9.13 3.70
N ALA A 12 -0.22 8.99 3.04
CA ALA A 12 0.13 9.77 1.86
C ALA A 12 -0.73 9.41 0.62
N LEU A 13 -1.10 8.14 0.46
CA LEU A 13 -1.94 7.67 -0.66
C LEU A 13 -3.44 7.88 -0.44
N GLY A 14 -3.87 8.01 0.82
CA GLY A 14 -5.28 8.16 1.20
C GLY A 14 -6.07 9.26 0.48
N PRO A 15 -5.52 10.49 0.30
CA PRO A 15 -6.20 11.57 -0.42
C PRO A 15 -6.50 11.22 -1.89
N GLU A 16 -5.54 10.66 -2.61
CA GLU A 16 -5.71 10.32 -4.03
C GLU A 16 -6.76 9.22 -4.24
N LEU A 17 -6.70 8.17 -3.40
CA LEU A 17 -7.71 7.10 -3.39
C LEU A 17 -9.11 7.63 -3.06
N ARG A 18 -9.21 8.64 -2.18
CA ARG A 18 -10.46 9.29 -1.83
C ARG A 18 -11.03 10.09 -3.00
N ASP A 19 -10.20 10.90 -3.64
CA ASP A 19 -10.59 11.74 -4.78
C ASP A 19 -11.07 10.91 -5.98
N ARG A 20 -10.55 9.68 -6.13
CA ARG A 20 -10.93 8.75 -7.21
C ARG A 20 -11.90 7.64 -6.80
N SER A 21 -12.52 7.77 -5.63
CA SER A 21 -13.43 6.73 -5.09
C SER A 21 -14.61 6.41 -6.02
N GLU A 22 -15.19 7.40 -6.70
CA GLU A 22 -16.28 7.19 -7.67
C GLU A 22 -15.83 6.40 -8.90
N GLU A 23 -14.62 6.65 -9.40
CA GLU A 23 -14.03 5.90 -10.52
C GLU A 23 -13.80 4.44 -10.13
N ILE A 24 -13.23 4.21 -8.94
CA ILE A 24 -12.98 2.88 -8.39
C ILE A 24 -14.29 2.09 -8.25
N ASP A 25 -15.33 2.72 -7.71
CA ASP A 25 -16.66 2.10 -7.54
C ASP A 25 -17.28 1.74 -8.89
N SER A 26 -17.26 2.66 -9.85
CA SER A 26 -17.79 2.44 -11.20
C SER A 26 -17.09 1.29 -11.92
N LEU A 27 -15.76 1.24 -11.85
CA LEU A 27 -14.95 0.19 -12.49
C LEU A 27 -15.01 -1.15 -11.75
N ARG A 28 -15.45 -1.15 -10.47
CA ARG A 28 -15.34 -2.28 -9.52
C ARG A 28 -13.92 -2.86 -9.42
N ARG A 29 -12.93 -1.99 -9.58
CA ARG A 29 -11.49 -2.30 -9.47
C ARG A 29 -10.72 -1.00 -9.27
N LEU A 30 -9.52 -1.12 -8.69
CA LEU A 30 -8.57 -0.01 -8.69
C LEU A 30 -8.07 0.28 -10.12
N PRO A 31 -7.99 1.55 -10.53
CA PRO A 31 -7.26 1.98 -11.72
C PRO A 31 -5.82 1.46 -11.69
N PRO A 32 -5.24 1.05 -12.84
CA PRO A 32 -3.91 0.45 -12.90
C PRO A 32 -2.82 1.32 -12.27
N ASP A 33 -2.87 2.63 -12.49
CA ASP A 33 -1.89 3.58 -11.98
C ASP A 33 -1.92 3.69 -10.44
N LEU A 34 -3.10 3.57 -9.82
CA LEU A 34 -3.22 3.48 -8.36
C LEU A 34 -2.64 2.16 -7.83
N VAL A 35 -2.78 1.06 -8.58
CA VAL A 35 -2.17 -0.23 -8.22
C VAL A 35 -0.65 -0.14 -8.33
N ASP A 36 -0.12 0.49 -9.37
CA ASP A 36 1.32 0.72 -9.53
C ASP A 36 1.88 1.53 -8.36
N GLY A 37 1.24 2.63 -7.98
CA GLY A 37 1.66 3.43 -6.82
C GLY A 37 1.66 2.64 -5.49
N LEU A 38 0.62 1.82 -5.25
CA LEU A 38 0.58 0.93 -4.09
C LEU A 38 1.70 -0.13 -4.12
N ALA A 39 2.03 -0.64 -5.31
CA ALA A 39 3.08 -1.63 -5.49
C ALA A 39 4.48 -1.05 -5.28
N GLU A 40 4.74 0.16 -5.79
CA GLU A 40 5.99 0.89 -5.59
C GLU A 40 6.26 1.19 -4.12
N GLU A 41 5.22 1.53 -3.36
CA GLU A 41 5.30 1.75 -1.92
C GLU A 41 5.40 0.47 -1.09
N GLY A 42 5.27 -0.71 -1.72
CA GLY A 42 5.49 -2.02 -1.10
C GLY A 42 4.27 -2.62 -0.39
N PHE A 43 3.06 -2.07 -0.59
CA PHE A 43 1.83 -2.51 0.11
C PHE A 43 1.44 -3.97 -0.16
N PHE A 44 1.84 -4.53 -1.31
CA PHE A 44 1.56 -5.93 -1.64
C PHE A 44 2.61 -6.93 -1.15
N ARG A 45 3.66 -6.46 -0.45
CA ARG A 45 4.81 -7.30 -0.04
C ARG A 45 5.15 -7.21 1.45
N PHE A 46 4.18 -6.85 2.30
CA PHE A 46 4.35 -6.72 3.75
C PHE A 46 4.95 -7.99 4.39
N TRP A 47 4.30 -9.14 4.21
CA TRP A 47 4.72 -10.40 4.82
C TRP A 47 5.63 -11.25 3.92
N VAL A 48 6.11 -10.67 2.82
CA VAL A 48 7.02 -11.37 1.90
C VAL A 48 8.44 -11.29 2.48
N PRO A 49 9.19 -12.41 2.50
CA PRO A 49 10.57 -12.40 2.98
C PRO A 49 11.47 -11.40 2.26
N GLU A 50 12.50 -10.90 2.94
CA GLU A 50 13.45 -9.94 2.37
C GLU A 50 14.20 -10.53 1.17
N GLU A 51 14.45 -11.85 1.18
CA GLU A 51 15.11 -12.56 0.06
C GLU A 51 14.30 -12.51 -1.26
N TYR A 52 12.99 -12.27 -1.18
CA TYR A 52 12.12 -12.07 -2.34
C TYR A 52 11.78 -10.58 -2.58
N GLY A 53 12.44 -9.67 -1.86
CA GLY A 53 12.23 -8.23 -1.98
C GLY A 53 10.95 -7.73 -1.28
N GLY A 54 10.51 -8.42 -0.23
CA GLY A 54 9.45 -7.95 0.66
C GLY A 54 9.99 -7.28 1.93
N ALA A 55 9.08 -6.92 2.83
CA ALA A 55 9.42 -6.21 4.05
C ALA A 55 9.62 -7.13 5.26
N GLU A 56 9.25 -8.41 5.15
CA GLU A 56 9.36 -9.42 6.21
C GLU A 56 8.85 -8.95 7.59
N ILE A 57 7.82 -8.11 7.60
CA ILE A 57 7.24 -7.64 8.87
C ILE A 57 6.37 -8.73 9.48
N SER A 58 6.23 -8.72 10.80
CA SER A 58 5.30 -9.63 11.47
C SER A 58 3.83 -9.26 11.19
N LEU A 59 2.91 -10.21 11.44
CA LEU A 59 1.47 -9.94 11.32
C LEU A 59 1.02 -8.80 12.22
N LEU A 60 1.57 -8.73 13.45
CA LEU A 60 1.18 -7.71 14.41
C LEU A 60 1.61 -6.33 13.91
N GLU A 61 2.88 -6.18 13.50
CA GLU A 61 3.41 -4.92 12.95
C GLU A 61 2.63 -4.42 11.72
N GLY A 62 2.11 -5.33 10.90
CA GLY A 62 1.30 -4.96 9.73
C GLY A 62 -0.14 -4.54 10.04
N LEU A 63 -0.65 -4.84 11.23
CA LEU A 63 -2.02 -4.53 11.66
C LEU A 63 -2.10 -3.42 12.71
N GLU A 64 -0.97 -3.03 13.29
CA GLU A 64 -0.91 -1.93 14.25
C GLU A 64 -1.35 -0.61 13.59
N THR A 65 -2.45 -0.04 14.13
CA THR A 65 -3.09 1.22 13.72
C THR A 65 -2.59 2.39 14.56
#